data_AF-A0A519ZM86-F1
#
_entry.id   AF-A0A519ZM86-F1
#
_cell.length_a   1.000
_cell.length_b   1.000
_cell.length_c   1.000
_cell.angle_alpha   90.00
_cell.angle_beta   90.00
_cell.angle_gamma   90.00
#
_symmetry.space_group_name_H-M   'P 1'
#
loop_
_entity.id
_entity.type
_entity.pdbx_description
1 polymer ?
#
loop_
_entity_poly.entity_id
_entity_poly.type
_entity_poly.pdbx_seq_one_letter_code
_entity_poly.pdbx_strand_id
1 'polypeptide(L)' 'MRIPEPLYRKLPVIYAVAAVALVGVFGPSLPIAISAVMLLCASGLTTLWRHRYQTIYRSGMSRRAAWARRRAKRLDNLMS' A
#
# COMPACT_ATOMS: atom_id res chain seq x y z
N MET A 1 7.29 -0.20 16.70
CA MET A 1 7.08 1.22 16.37
C MET A 1 6.03 1.30 15.26
N ARG A 2 4.83 1.84 15.54
CA ARG A 2 3.78 2.01 14.51
C ARG A 2 4.02 3.35 13.82
N ILE A 3 4.56 3.29 12.60
CA ILE A 3 4.64 4.47 11.74
C ILE A 3 3.20 4.97 11.52
N PRO A 4 2.90 6.26 11.74
CA PRO A 4 1.56 6.78 11.58
C PRO A 4 1.08 6.59 10.14
N GLU A 5 -0.10 5.99 9.98
CA GLU A 5 -0.79 5.73 8.70
C GLU A 5 -0.75 6.89 7.68
N PRO A 6 -0.92 8.18 8.08
CA PRO A 6 -0.82 9.29 7.13
C PRO A 6 0.59 9.48 6.57
N LEU A 7 1.63 9.19 7.35
CA LEU A 7 3.02 9.21 6.89
C LEU A 7 3.23 8.07 5.88
N TYR A 8 2.76 6.87 6.22
CA TYR A 8 2.85 5.70 5.35
C TYR A 8 2.14 5.89 4.00
N ARG A 9 1.03 6.63 3.99
CA ARG A 9 0.28 6.98 2.78
C ARG A 9 1.03 7.98 1.88
N LYS A 10 1.85 8.85 2.48
CA LYS A 10 2.58 9.91 1.76
C LYS A 10 3.99 9.49 1.33
N LEU A 11 4.55 8.40 1.85
CA LEU A 11 5.85 7.85 1.45
C LEU A 11 6.11 7.82 -0.07
N PRO A 12 5.22 7.27 -0.92
CA PRO A 12 5.47 7.25 -2.37
C PRO A 12 5.53 8.65 -3.00
N VAL A 13 4.77 9.61 -2.46
CA VAL A 13 4.82 11.02 -2.88
C VAL A 13 6.14 11.66 -2.43
N ILE A 14 6.59 11.37 -1.21
CA ILE A 14 7.86 11.87 -0.67
C ILE A 14 9.02 11.34 -1.53
N TYR A 15 9.02 10.07 -1.91
CA TYR A 15 10.04 9.50 -2.81
C TYR A 15 10.01 10.14 -4.20
N ALA A 16 8.83 10.39 -4.76
CA ALA A 16 8.70 11.05 -6.06
C ALA A 16 9.21 12.51 -6.02
N VAL A 17 8.84 13.26 -4.98
CA VAL A 17 9.32 14.64 -4.78
C VAL A 17 10.83 14.67 -4.55
N ALA A 18 11.37 13.73 -3.77
CA ALA A 18 12.80 13.61 -3.56
C ALA A 18 13.55 13.31 -4.86
N ALA A 19 13.03 12.42 -5.72
CA ALA A 19 13.63 12.11 -7.02
C ALA A 19 13.66 13.35 -7.94
N VAL A 20 12.55 14.09 -8.02
CA VAL A 20 12.47 15.33 -8.82
C VAL A 20 13.41 16.42 -8.27
N ALA A 21 13.46 16.58 -6.95
CA ALA A 21 14.36 17.53 -6.30
C ALA A 21 15.83 17.15 -6.51
N LEU A 22 16.18 15.86 -6.46
CA LEU A 22 17.56 15.40 -6.69
C LEU A 22 18.03 15.75 -8.11
N VAL A 23 17.18 15.52 -9.11
CA VAL A 23 17.47 15.84 -10.51
C VAL A 23 17.54 17.36 -10.73
N GLY A 24 16.65 18.13 -10.09
CA GLY A 24 16.64 19.59 -10.20
C GLY A 24 17.82 20.29 -9.51
N VAL A 25 18.27 19.79 -8.36
CA VAL A 25 19.34 20.42 -7.56
C VAL A 25 20.73 20.05 -8.08
N PHE A 26 20.95 18.80 -8.48
CA PHE A 26 22.28 18.31 -8.84
C PHE A 26 22.50 18.17 -10.36
N GLY A 27 21.47 18.44 -11.17
CA GLY A 27 21.53 18.34 -12.63
C GLY A 27 21.53 16.90 -13.16
N PRO A 28 21.46 16.71 -14.49
CA PRO A 28 21.46 15.38 -15.10
C PRO A 28 22.87 14.80 -15.09
N SER A 29 23.19 13.98 -14.10
CA SER A 29 24.37 13.11 -14.11
C SER A 29 23.97 11.64 -14.07
N LEU A 30 24.80 10.77 -14.66
CA LEU A 30 24.57 9.32 -14.71
C LEU A 30 24.22 8.70 -13.33
N PRO A 31 24.94 8.99 -12.22
CA PRO A 31 24.62 8.42 -10.92
C PRO A 31 23.30 8.97 -10.33
N ILE A 32 22.92 10.22 -10.64
CA ILE A 32 21.65 10.80 -10.23
C ILE A 32 20.49 10.14 -10.96
N ALA A 33 20.64 9.87 -12.26
CA ALA A 33 19.64 9.16 -13.05
C ALA A 33 19.40 7.74 -12.49
N ILE A 34 20.45 7.01 -12.14
CA ILE A 34 20.34 5.68 -11.52
C ILE A 34 19.61 5.77 -10.17
N SER A 35 19.95 6.76 -9.34
CA SER A 35 19.30 6.99 -8.04
C SER A 35 17.82 7.33 -8.18
N ALA A 36 17.46 8.16 -9.17
CA ALA A 36 16.09 8.52 -9.48
C ALA A 36 15.28 7.31 -9.95
N VAL A 37 15.86 6.46 -10.81
CA VAL A 37 15.23 5.20 -11.25
C VAL A 37 15.03 4.25 -10.06
N MET A 38 16.01 4.11 -9.17
CA MET A 38 15.85 3.31 -7.94
C MET A 38 14.71 3.84 -7.04
N LEU A 39 14.60 5.16 -6.88
CA LEU A 39 13.53 5.79 -6.10
C LEU A 39 12.15 5.56 -6.73
N LEU A 40 12.06 5.66 -8.06
CA LEU A 40 10.83 5.35 -8.80
C LEU A 40 10.44 3.88 -8.67
N CYS A 41 11.40 2.96 -8.82
CA CYS A 41 11.19 1.53 -8.60
C CYS A 41 10.73 1.23 -7.16
N ALA A 42 11.34 1.86 -6.15
CA ALA A 42 10.95 1.71 -4.76
C ALA A 42 9.51 2.21 -4.50
N SER A 43 9.13 3.34 -5.13
CA SER A 43 7.76 3.87 -5.06
C SER A 43 6.74 2.93 -5.71
N GLY A 44 7.07 2.40 -6.89
CA GLY A 44 6.26 1.41 -7.59
C GLY A 44 6.09 0.11 -6.79
N LEU A 45 7.18 -0.41 -6.21
CA LEU A 45 7.15 -1.61 -5.39
C LEU A 45 6.31 -1.40 -4.13
N THR A 46 6.42 -0.23 -3.49
CA THR A 46 5.67 0.11 -2.28
C THR A 46 4.18 0.25 -2.57
N THR A 47 3.80 0.86 -3.69
CA THR A 47 2.39 0.99 -4.11
C THR A 47 1.80 -0.37 -4.50
N LEU A 48 2.56 -1.21 -5.21
CA LEU A 48 2.15 -2.58 -5.55
C LEU A 48 1.96 -3.43 -4.29
N TRP A 49 2.90 -3.37 -3.35
CA TRP A 49 2.81 -4.09 -2.09
C TRP A 49 1.60 -3.63 -1.28
N ARG A 50 1.32 -2.32 -1.26
CA ARG A 50 0.12 -1.75 -0.60
C ARG A 50 -1.17 -2.19 -1.27
N HIS A 51 -1.23 -2.22 -2.60
CA HIS A 51 -2.39 -2.72 -3.34
C HIS A 51 -2.64 -4.20 -3.04
N ARG A 52 -1.59 -5.01 -3.00
CA ARG A 52 -1.66 -6.43 -2.62
C ARG A 52 -2.09 -6.62 -1.17
N TYR A 53 -1.55 -5.82 -0.24
CA TYR A 53 -1.91 -5.90 1.16
C TYR A 53 -3.36 -5.49 1.39
N GLN A 54 -3.83 -4.42 0.74
CA GLN A 54 -5.22 -3.99 0.79
C GLN A 54 -6.17 -5.03 0.19
N THR A 55 -5.82 -5.66 -0.94
CA THR A 55 -6.64 -6.73 -1.51
C THR A 55 -6.69 -7.95 -0.59
N ILE A 56 -5.58 -8.35 0.04
CA ILE A 56 -5.56 -9.45 1.03
C ILE A 56 -6.37 -9.10 2.28
N TYR A 57 -6.25 -7.89 2.82
CA TYR A 57 -6.99 -7.46 4.00
C TYR A 57 -8.50 -7.34 3.72
N ARG A 58 -8.86 -6.79 2.56
CA ARG A 58 -10.25 -6.60 2.12
C ARG A 58 -10.93 -7.94 1.76
N SER A 59 -10.18 -8.89 1.20
CA SER A 59 -10.66 -10.26 0.93
C SER A 59 -10.73 -11.13 2.20
N GLY A 60 -9.85 -10.91 3.18
CA GLY A 60 -9.95 -11.53 4.51
C GLY A 60 -11.21 -11.10 5.27
N MET A 61 -11.55 -9.81 5.20
CA MET A 61 -12.77 -9.27 5.82
C MET A 61 -14.05 -9.79 5.14
N SER A 62 -14.04 -9.97 3.81
CA SER A 62 -15.18 -10.54 3.08
C SER A 62 -15.42 -12.02 3.40
N ARG A 63 -14.37 -12.84 3.54
CA ARG A 63 -14.50 -14.25 3.94
C ARG A 63 -15.01 -14.41 5.37
N ARG A 64 -14.50 -13.61 6.32
CA ARG A 64 -14.95 -13.63 7.72
C ARG A 64 -16.41 -13.15 7.84
N ALA A 65 -16.78 -12.10 7.10
CA ALA A 65 -18.15 -11.61 7.03
C ALA A 65 -19.11 -12.62 6.35
N ALA A 66 -18.65 -13.34 5.33
CA ALA A 66 -19.43 -14.40 4.68
C ALA A 66 -19.62 -15.63 5.60
N TRP A 67 -18.63 -15.97 6.42
CA TRP A 67 -18.78 -17.01 7.44
C TRP A 67 -19.71 -16.59 8.58
N ALA A 68 -19.59 -15.34 9.07
CA ALA A 68 -20.48 -14.78 10.09
C ALA A 68 -21.94 -14.75 9.62
N ARG A 69 -22.20 -14.33 8.38
CA ARG A 69 -23.54 -14.37 7.78
C ARG A 69 -24.11 -15.79 7.68
N ARG A 70 -23.29 -16.79 7.32
CA ARG A 70 -23.70 -18.20 7.31
C ARG A 70 -23.99 -18.74 8.71
N ARG A 71 -23.23 -18.31 9.73
CA ARG A 71 -23.47 -18.71 11.12
C ARG A 71 -24.73 -18.09 11.70
N ALA A 72 -25.01 -16.82 11.40
CA ALA A 72 -26.25 -16.14 11.80
C ALA A 72 -27.50 -16.84 11.24
N LYS A 73 -27.51 -17.18 9.93
CA LYS A 73 -28.62 -17.95 9.32
C LYS A 73 -28.86 -19.32 9.97
N ARG A 74 -27.80 -19.98 10.46
CA ARG A 74 -27.95 -21.27 11.16
C ARG A 74 -28.57 -21.13 12.54
N LEU A 75 -28.28 -20.03 13.25
CA LEU A 75 -28.88 -19.76 14.55
C LEU A 75 -30.36 -19.37 14.41
N ASP A 76 -30.68 -18.57 13.39
CA ASP A 76 -32.05 -18.16 13.07
C ASP A 76 -32.95 -19.38 12.75
N ASN A 77 -32.46 -20.29 11.90
CA ASN A 77 -33.14 -21.57 11.59
C ASN A 77 -33.26 -22.55 12.77
N LEU A 78 -32.46 -22.39 13.83
CA LEU A 78 -32.55 -23.22 15.04
C LEU A 78 -33.54 -22.65 16.07
N MET A 79 -33.92 -21.37 15.91
CA MET A 79 -34.83 -20.65 16.80
C MET A 79 -36.23 -20.47 16.19
N SER A 80 -36.43 -20.85 14.93
CA SER A 80 -37.74 -20.99 14.26
C SER A 80 -38.27 -22.42 14.34
#